data_AF-A0A947ETI7-F1
#
_entry.id   AF-A0A947ETI7-F1
#
_cell.length_a   1.000
_cell.length_b   1.000
_cell.length_c   1.000
_cell.angle_alpha   90.00
_cell.angle_beta   90.00
_cell.angle_gamma   90.00
#
_symmetry.space_group_name_H-M   'P 1'
#
loop_
_entity.id
_entity.type
_entity.pdbx_description
1 polymer ?
#
loop_
_entity_poly.entity_id
_entity_poly.type
_entity_poly.pdbx_seq_one_letter_code
_entity_poly.pdbx_strand_id
1 'polypeptide(L)'
;MSKGVLMVNLGSPDSTNPKDVKKYLGEFLMDERVIDVPYWARTLLVKGIILNTRPKKSAEAYQKIWWDEGSPLIVLSERLKSKIDDNTSVPISLAMRYGTPNIKQGLQELHDQGVKEVLLFPLYPQFAMATTETILVLAEELRKEFFPDISFTTVPPFYNHQDY
;
A
#
# COMPACT_ATOMS: atom_id res chain seq x y z
N MET A 1 4.29 -22.22 -14.82
CA MET A 1 3.63 -21.63 -13.63
C MET A 1 3.12 -20.25 -14.03
N SER A 2 1.96 -19.82 -13.52
CA SER A 2 1.36 -18.53 -13.89
C SER A 2 2.00 -17.39 -13.10
N LYS A 3 2.40 -16.33 -13.80
CA LYS A 3 3.05 -15.14 -13.25
C LYS A 3 2.05 -14.00 -13.12
N GLY A 4 2.22 -13.13 -12.13
CA GLY A 4 1.42 -11.92 -11.93
C GLY A 4 2.25 -10.80 -11.31
N VAL A 5 1.72 -9.58 -11.33
CA VAL A 5 2.35 -8.41 -10.71
C VAL A 5 1.43 -7.85 -9.63
N LEU A 6 1.97 -7.62 -8.44
CA LEU A 6 1.30 -6.86 -7.40
C LEU A 6 1.97 -5.50 -7.27
N MET A 7 1.32 -4.47 -7.79
CA MET A 7 1.74 -3.08 -7.60
C MET A 7 1.31 -2.62 -6.20
N VAL A 8 2.23 -2.04 -5.43
CA VAL A 8 1.93 -1.59 -4.07
C VAL A 8 2.36 -0.15 -3.84
N ASN A 9 1.44 0.70 -3.38
CA ASN A 9 1.71 2.08 -2.99
C ASN A 9 1.38 2.31 -1.51
N LEU A 10 1.56 3.55 -1.00
CA LEU A 10 1.25 3.91 0.38
C LEU A 10 -0.22 3.65 0.73
N GLY A 11 -1.10 4.13 -0.15
CA GLY A 11 -2.53 4.26 0.11
C GLY A 11 -2.96 5.62 0.62
N SER A 12 -4.26 5.71 0.88
CA SER A 12 -4.96 6.92 1.28
C SER A 12 -6.14 6.54 2.17
N PRO A 13 -6.69 7.47 2.97
CA PRO A 13 -7.95 7.22 3.65
C PRO A 13 -9.08 7.00 2.64
N ASP A 14 -10.07 6.18 3.03
CA ASP A 14 -11.23 5.83 2.19
C ASP A 14 -12.07 7.07 1.81
N SER A 15 -12.03 8.13 2.63
CA SER A 15 -12.65 9.42 2.32
C SER A 15 -11.99 10.56 3.09
N THR A 16 -12.45 11.79 2.83
CA THR A 16 -12.05 12.97 3.62
C THR A 16 -12.72 13.05 5.00
N ASN A 17 -13.55 12.08 5.37
CA ASN A 17 -14.18 12.05 6.68
C ASN A 17 -13.11 11.86 7.78
N PRO A 18 -13.09 12.68 8.86
CA PRO A 18 -12.15 12.52 9.95
C PRO A 18 -12.10 11.10 10.55
N LYS A 19 -13.19 10.33 10.48
CA LYS A 19 -13.20 8.92 10.94
C LYS A 19 -12.33 8.02 10.06
N ASP A 20 -12.42 8.16 8.75
CA ASP A 20 -11.64 7.35 7.79
C ASP A 20 -10.18 7.77 7.81
N VAL A 21 -9.91 9.07 7.93
CA VAL A 21 -8.57 9.61 8.17
C VAL A 21 -7.98 9.08 9.47
N LYS A 22 -8.78 8.98 10.54
CA LYS A 22 -8.33 8.40 11.82
C LYS A 22 -7.96 6.92 11.68
N LYS A 23 -8.77 6.13 10.96
CA LYS A 23 -8.49 4.72 10.67
C LYS A 23 -7.17 4.58 9.91
N TYR A 24 -7.02 5.31 8.80
CA TYR A 24 -5.80 5.32 7.99
C TYR A 24 -4.57 5.73 8.79
N LEU A 25 -4.62 6.86 9.52
CA LEU A 25 -3.51 7.31 10.36
C LEU A 25 -3.17 6.30 11.46
N GLY A 26 -4.17 5.60 11.99
CA GLY A 26 -3.97 4.57 13.00
C GLY A 26 -3.19 3.39 12.45
N GLU A 27 -3.52 2.93 11.24
CA GLU A 27 -2.78 1.87 10.56
C GLU A 27 -1.34 2.31 10.23
N PHE A 28 -1.21 3.49 9.61
CA PHE A 28 0.07 4.03 9.16
C PHE A 28 1.04 4.28 10.33
N LEU A 29 0.60 4.99 11.37
CA LEU A 29 1.48 5.42 12.45
C LEU A 29 1.74 4.33 13.50
N MET A 30 0.95 3.26 13.51
CA MET A 30 1.21 2.10 14.38
C MET A 30 2.24 1.13 13.78
N ASP A 31 2.70 1.36 12.55
CA ASP A 31 3.76 0.58 11.91
C ASP A 31 5.15 0.93 12.49
N GLU A 32 5.97 -0.08 12.77
CA GLU A 32 7.31 0.07 13.40
C GLU A 32 8.35 0.53 12.43
N ARG A 33 8.11 0.28 11.15
CA ARG A 33 8.97 0.78 10.08
C ARG A 33 8.72 2.26 9.79
N VAL A 34 7.61 2.83 10.30
CA VAL A 34 7.27 4.25 10.19
C VAL A 34 7.65 5.03 11.44
N ILE A 35 7.28 4.52 12.62
CA ILE A 35 7.69 5.08 13.91
C ILE A 35 8.46 4.02 14.69
N ASP A 36 9.78 4.16 14.68
CA ASP A 36 10.71 3.27 15.39
C ASP A 36 10.78 3.62 16.89
N VAL A 37 9.68 3.32 17.59
CA VAL A 37 9.59 3.41 19.05
C VAL A 37 8.90 2.17 19.61
N PRO A 38 9.19 1.75 20.85
CA PRO A 38 8.60 0.54 21.44
C PRO A 38 7.07 0.52 21.35
N TYR A 39 6.48 -0.65 21.08
CA TYR A 39 5.05 -0.78 20.79
C TYR A 39 4.14 -0.11 21.81
N TRP A 40 4.43 -0.22 23.11
CA TRP A 40 3.63 0.42 24.16
C TRP A 40 3.72 1.95 24.13
N ALA A 41 4.92 2.50 23.93
CA ALA A 41 5.16 3.94 23.85
C ALA A 41 4.52 4.53 22.59
N ARG A 42 4.63 3.82 21.46
CA ARG A 42 3.95 4.16 20.22
C ARG A 42 2.44 4.14 20.38
N THR A 43 1.90 3.11 21.04
CA THR A 43 0.46 3.00 21.28
C THR A 43 -0.05 4.20 22.08
N LEU A 44 0.67 4.60 23.13
CA LEU A 44 0.33 5.78 23.93
C LEU A 44 0.40 7.07 23.10
N LEU A 45 1.47 7.26 22.33
CA LEU A 45 1.65 8.42 21.46
C LEU A 45 0.55 8.50 20.38
N VAL A 46 0.38 7.42 19.62
CA VAL A 46 -0.50 7.38 18.46
C VAL A 46 -1.95 7.38 18.90
N LYS A 47 -2.39 6.38 19.68
CA LYS A 47 -3.79 6.24 20.08
C LYS A 47 -4.22 7.24 21.15
N GLY A 48 -3.30 7.66 22.02
CA GLY A 48 -3.58 8.62 23.09
C GLY A 48 -3.57 10.09 22.63
N ILE A 49 -2.62 10.49 21.80
CA ILE A 49 -2.42 11.90 21.44
C ILE A 49 -2.78 12.16 19.96
N ILE A 50 -2.10 11.47 19.04
CA ILE A 50 -2.17 11.80 17.61
C ILE A 50 -3.57 11.57 17.04
N LEU A 51 -4.16 10.40 17.28
CA LEU A 51 -5.46 10.02 16.72
C LEU A 51 -6.65 10.76 17.34
N ASN A 52 -6.43 11.56 18.38
CA ASN A 52 -7.45 12.41 19.00
C ASN A 52 -7.41 13.86 18.51
N THR A 53 -6.28 14.29 17.95
CA THR A 53 -6.05 15.70 17.58
C THR A 53 -5.81 15.91 16.08
N ARG A 54 -5.06 15.00 15.45
CA ARG A 54 -4.59 15.13 14.06
C ARG A 54 -5.65 14.84 12.98
N PRO A 55 -6.59 13.88 13.13
CA PRO A 55 -7.47 13.50 12.04
C PRO A 55 -8.32 14.64 11.45
N LYS A 56 -8.79 15.58 12.29
CA LYS A 56 -9.57 16.74 11.81
C LYS A 56 -8.75 17.64 10.89
N LYS A 57 -7.54 18.00 11.31
CA LYS A 57 -6.62 18.82 10.52
C LYS A 57 -6.19 18.11 9.23
N SER A 58 -5.93 16.81 9.29
CA SER A 58 -5.58 16.02 8.12
C SER A 58 -6.76 15.88 7.15
N ALA A 59 -7.98 15.71 7.65
CA ALA A 59 -9.20 15.70 6.82
C ALA A 59 -9.35 17.00 6.02
N GLU A 60 -9.19 18.17 6.65
CA GLU A 60 -9.21 19.46 5.96
C GLU A 60 -8.13 19.57 4.87
N ALA A 61 -6.94 18.99 5.10
CA ALA A 61 -5.89 18.94 4.10
C ALA A 61 -6.26 18.04 2.92
N TYR A 62 -6.82 16.85 3.19
CA TYR A 62 -7.32 15.96 2.14
C TYR A 62 -8.43 16.60 1.31
N GLN A 63 -9.38 17.31 1.95
CA GLN A 63 -10.47 18.01 1.25
C GLN A 63 -9.97 19.02 0.21
N LYS A 64 -8.86 19.70 0.47
CA LYS A 64 -8.32 20.72 -0.45
C LYS A 64 -7.82 20.15 -1.78
N ILE A 65 -7.48 18.87 -1.82
CA ILE A 65 -6.88 18.20 -2.99
C ILE A 65 -7.71 17.02 -3.48
N TRP A 66 -8.87 16.77 -2.87
CA TRP A 66 -9.71 15.64 -3.20
C TRP A 66 -10.32 15.84 -4.59
N TRP A 67 -10.32 14.78 -5.40
CA TRP A 67 -11.00 14.79 -6.70
C TRP A 67 -12.40 14.21 -6.57
N ASP A 68 -13.24 14.44 -7.57
CA ASP A 68 -14.59 13.86 -7.61
C ASP A 68 -14.52 12.32 -7.62
N GLU A 69 -13.50 11.76 -8.26
CA GLU A 69 -13.26 10.31 -8.30
C GLU A 69 -12.63 9.74 -7.02
N GLY A 70 -12.07 10.57 -6.13
CA GLY A 70 -11.45 10.12 -4.89
C GLY A 70 -10.07 10.72 -4.61
N SER A 71 -9.26 10.00 -3.83
CA SER A 71 -7.87 10.39 -3.55
C SER A 71 -7.05 10.40 -4.85
N PRO A 72 -6.37 11.51 -5.20
CA PRO A 72 -5.54 11.56 -6.40
C PRO A 72 -4.51 10.43 -6.49
N LEU A 73 -3.95 9.99 -5.35
CA LEU A 73 -3.00 8.88 -5.31
C LEU A 73 -3.63 7.58 -5.79
N ILE A 74 -4.83 7.27 -5.31
CA ILE A 74 -5.56 6.03 -5.67
C ILE A 74 -5.97 6.10 -7.13
N VAL A 75 -6.61 7.20 -7.54
CA VAL A 75 -7.07 7.42 -8.92
C VAL A 75 -5.92 7.33 -9.92
N LEU A 76 -4.78 7.95 -9.62
CA LEU A 76 -3.61 7.87 -10.50
C LEU A 76 -2.98 6.47 -10.51
N SER A 77 -2.99 5.75 -9.38
CA SER A 77 -2.49 4.37 -9.32
C SER A 77 -3.34 3.41 -10.14
N GLU A 78 -4.68 3.58 -10.10
CA GLU A 78 -5.61 2.82 -10.94
C GLU A 78 -5.42 3.14 -12.43
N ARG A 79 -5.31 4.42 -12.79
CA ARG A 79 -5.02 4.83 -14.18
C ARG A 79 -3.69 4.27 -14.67
N LEU A 80 -2.67 4.24 -13.81
CA LEU A 80 -1.38 3.62 -14.12
C LEU A 80 -1.54 2.12 -14.37
N LYS A 81 -2.23 1.40 -13.46
CA LYS A 81 -2.54 -0.02 -13.63
C LYS A 81 -3.23 -0.28 -14.97
N SER A 82 -4.30 0.46 -15.30
CA SER A 82 -5.03 0.29 -16.57
C SER A 82 -4.13 0.48 -17.79
N LYS A 83 -3.26 1.49 -17.78
CA LYS A 83 -2.32 1.71 -18.88
C LYS A 83 -1.29 0.58 -19.02
N ILE A 84 -0.85 -0.02 -17.91
CA ILE A 84 0.08 -1.14 -17.96
C ILE A 84 -0.66 -2.40 -18.43
N ASP A 85 -1.89 -2.63 -17.97
CA ASP A 85 -2.74 -3.75 -18.42
C ASP A 85 -2.89 -3.76 -19.95
N ASP A 86 -3.06 -2.60 -20.59
CA ASP A 86 -3.14 -2.49 -22.05
C ASP A 86 -1.85 -2.90 -22.79
N ASN A 87 -0.72 -2.97 -22.07
CA ASN A 87 0.61 -3.24 -22.61
C ASN A 87 1.21 -4.58 -22.14
N THR A 88 0.45 -5.42 -21.45
CA THR A 88 0.93 -6.73 -20.99
C THR A 88 -0.15 -7.80 -21.01
N SER A 89 0.25 -9.06 -21.10
CA SER A 89 -0.64 -10.22 -20.93
C SER A 89 -0.58 -10.82 -19.51
N VAL A 90 0.21 -10.23 -18.62
CA VAL A 90 0.41 -10.70 -17.24
C VAL A 90 -0.64 -10.06 -16.34
N PRO A 91 -1.38 -10.83 -15.52
CA PRO A 91 -2.31 -10.28 -14.53
C PRO A 91 -1.64 -9.27 -13.60
N ILE A 92 -2.26 -8.10 -13.44
CA ILE A 92 -1.82 -7.06 -12.50
C ILE A 92 -2.92 -6.83 -11.47
N SER A 93 -2.53 -6.78 -10.20
CA SER A 93 -3.35 -6.25 -9.12
C SER A 93 -2.68 -5.03 -8.49
N LEU A 94 -3.50 -4.12 -7.95
CA LEU A 94 -3.07 -2.93 -7.25
C LEU A 94 -3.49 -3.04 -5.78
N ALA A 95 -2.53 -2.78 -4.89
CA ALA A 95 -2.76 -2.75 -3.46
C ALA A 95 -2.10 -1.53 -2.81
N MET A 96 -2.55 -1.25 -1.60
CA MET A 96 -2.04 -0.22 -0.73
C MET A 96 -1.43 -0.86 0.50
N ARG A 97 -0.36 -0.25 1.01
CA ARG A 97 0.23 -0.64 2.28
C ARG A 97 -0.72 -0.33 3.43
N TYR A 98 -1.40 0.81 3.37
CA TYR A 98 -2.37 1.27 4.37
C TYR A 98 -3.68 1.65 3.68
N GLY A 99 -4.81 1.27 4.25
CA GLY A 99 -6.13 1.51 3.64
C GLY A 99 -6.51 0.49 2.56
N THR A 100 -7.32 0.92 1.60
CA THR A 100 -8.03 0.04 0.65
C THR A 100 -7.69 0.42 -0.80
N PRO A 101 -7.56 -0.53 -1.74
CA PRO A 101 -7.48 -1.99 -1.53
C PRO A 101 -6.18 -2.39 -0.81
N ASN A 102 -6.20 -3.40 0.06
CA ASN A 102 -5.02 -3.82 0.82
C ASN A 102 -4.23 -4.97 0.15
N ILE A 103 -3.01 -5.22 0.60
CA ILE A 103 -2.11 -6.26 0.04
C ILE A 103 -2.77 -7.65 0.01
N LYS A 104 -3.54 -8.02 1.04
CA LYS A 104 -4.23 -9.32 1.07
C LYS A 104 -5.25 -9.43 -0.05
N GLN A 105 -6.04 -8.37 -0.29
CA GLN A 105 -7.01 -8.34 -1.37
C GLN A 105 -6.33 -8.46 -2.73
N GLY A 106 -5.24 -7.71 -2.95
CA GLY A 106 -4.52 -7.82 -4.23
C GLY A 106 -3.87 -9.18 -4.47
N LEU A 107 -3.35 -9.82 -3.41
CA LEU A 107 -2.87 -11.21 -3.50
C LEU A 107 -4.02 -12.19 -3.78
N GLN A 108 -5.19 -12.00 -3.17
CA GLN A 108 -6.36 -12.82 -3.44
C GLN A 108 -6.80 -12.71 -4.90
N GLU A 109 -6.84 -11.51 -5.47
CA GLU A 109 -7.19 -11.28 -6.88
C GLU A 109 -6.25 -12.02 -7.84
N LEU A 110 -4.95 -12.04 -7.56
CA LEU A 110 -3.97 -12.79 -8.36
C LEU A 110 -4.11 -14.29 -8.14
N HIS A 111 -4.31 -14.72 -6.89
CA HIS A 111 -4.52 -16.11 -6.52
C HIS A 111 -5.74 -16.71 -7.23
N ASP A 112 -6.86 -15.99 -7.28
CA ASP A 112 -8.11 -16.43 -7.92
C ASP A 112 -7.96 -16.58 -9.44
N GLN A 113 -6.96 -15.93 -10.04
CA GLN A 113 -6.55 -16.10 -11.44
C GLN A 113 -5.53 -17.23 -11.64
N GLY A 114 -5.21 -17.99 -10.58
CA GLY A 114 -4.26 -19.11 -10.61
C GLY A 114 -2.79 -18.70 -10.65
N VAL A 115 -2.46 -17.44 -10.31
CA VAL A 115 -1.08 -16.96 -10.23
C VAL A 115 -0.34 -17.64 -9.07
N LYS A 116 0.90 -18.09 -9.33
CA LYS A 116 1.78 -18.74 -8.34
C LYS A 116 3.13 -18.04 -8.17
N GLU A 117 3.53 -17.21 -9.12
CA GLU A 117 4.73 -16.38 -9.02
C GLU A 117 4.30 -14.92 -9.11
N VAL A 118 4.47 -14.16 -8.03
CA VAL A 118 4.10 -12.75 -7.97
C VAL A 118 5.36 -11.89 -7.95
N LEU A 119 5.46 -10.96 -8.90
CA LEU A 119 6.39 -9.85 -8.82
C LEU A 119 5.79 -8.77 -7.92
N LEU A 120 6.35 -8.60 -6.73
CA LEU A 120 6.05 -7.47 -5.85
C LEU A 120 6.72 -6.22 -6.43
N PHE A 121 5.90 -5.24 -6.82
CA PHE A 121 6.33 -3.97 -7.38
C PHE A 121 5.92 -2.81 -6.46
N PRO A 122 6.76 -2.43 -5.48
CA PRO A 122 6.60 -1.18 -4.75
C PRO A 122 6.70 0.01 -5.71
N LEU A 123 5.72 0.92 -5.71
CA LEU A 123 5.70 2.12 -6.55
C LEU A 123 6.60 3.24 -6.00
N TYR A 124 7.77 2.87 -5.48
CA TYR A 124 8.79 3.75 -4.94
C TYR A 124 10.12 3.48 -5.66
N PRO A 125 10.66 4.44 -6.41
CA PRO A 125 11.92 4.28 -7.12
C PRO A 125 13.11 4.13 -6.16
N GLN A 126 13.08 4.86 -5.04
CA GLN A 126 14.07 4.77 -3.98
C GLN A 126 13.59 3.80 -2.89
N PHE A 127 14.52 2.99 -2.39
CA PHE A 127 14.26 2.15 -1.23
C PHE A 127 14.25 2.99 0.06
N ALA A 128 13.26 2.76 0.91
CA ALA A 128 13.30 3.17 2.31
C ALA A 128 12.55 2.15 3.19
N MET A 129 12.92 2.09 4.47
CA MET A 129 12.28 1.18 5.42
C MET A 129 10.78 1.52 5.60
N ALA A 130 10.46 2.80 5.70
CA ALA A 130 9.11 3.31 5.90
C ALA A 130 8.19 3.21 4.66
N THR A 131 8.70 2.76 3.51
CA THR A 131 7.94 2.62 2.26
C THR A 131 8.07 1.20 1.71
N THR A 132 9.23 0.85 1.17
CA THR A 132 9.45 -0.42 0.47
C THR A 132 9.53 -1.60 1.43
N GLU A 133 10.35 -1.51 2.49
CA GLU A 133 10.55 -2.64 3.41
C GLU A 133 9.25 -3.05 4.10
N THR A 134 8.44 -2.09 4.54
CA THR A 134 7.16 -2.39 5.20
C THR A 134 6.17 -3.11 4.28
N ILE A 135 6.20 -2.82 2.98
CA ILE A 135 5.41 -3.55 1.97
C ILE A 135 5.89 -4.99 1.88
N LEU A 136 7.20 -5.20 1.72
CA LEU A 136 7.78 -6.53 1.54
C LEU A 136 7.50 -7.44 2.74
N VAL A 137 7.67 -6.91 3.96
CA VAL A 137 7.44 -7.66 5.19
C VAL A 137 5.98 -8.04 5.34
N LEU A 138 5.04 -7.09 5.21
CA LEU A 138 3.62 -7.41 5.33
C LEU A 138 3.18 -8.38 4.22
N ALA A 139 3.66 -8.21 2.98
CA ALA A 139 3.35 -9.12 1.89
C ALA A 139 3.79 -10.56 2.21
N GLU A 140 5.01 -10.75 2.74
CA GLU A 140 5.52 -12.08 3.10
C GLU A 140 4.77 -12.70 4.27
N GLU A 141 4.38 -11.91 5.28
CA GLU A 141 3.52 -12.36 6.37
C GLU A 141 2.17 -12.89 5.84
N LEU A 142 1.50 -12.08 5.01
CA LEU A 142 0.21 -12.45 4.41
C LEU A 142 0.32 -13.64 3.46
N ARG A 143 1.42 -13.74 2.69
CA ARG A 143 1.69 -14.88 1.82
C ARG A 143 1.81 -16.17 2.61
N LYS A 144 2.60 -16.16 3.70
CA LYS A 144 2.77 -17.34 4.56
C LYS A 144 1.45 -17.77 5.21
N GLU A 145 0.64 -16.81 5.64
CA GLU A 145 -0.62 -17.10 6.34
C GLU A 145 -1.73 -17.57 5.40
N PHE A 146 -1.90 -16.92 4.24
CA PHE A 146 -3.08 -17.12 3.38
C PHE A 146 -2.78 -17.74 2.01
N PHE A 147 -1.56 -17.60 1.49
CA PHE A 147 -1.20 -17.97 0.11
C PHE A 147 0.14 -18.74 0.04
N PRO A 148 0.29 -19.86 0.77
CA PRO A 148 1.58 -20.54 0.92
C PRO A 148 2.18 -21.04 -0.41
N ASP A 149 1.33 -21.28 -1.42
CA ASP A 149 1.72 -21.74 -2.77
C ASP A 149 2.19 -20.62 -3.70
N ILE A 150 2.04 -19.35 -3.30
CA ILE A 150 2.59 -18.20 -4.03
C ILE A 150 4.06 -18.03 -3.63
N SER A 151 4.91 -17.74 -4.61
CA SER A 151 6.29 -17.27 -4.41
C SER A 151 6.46 -15.83 -4.87
N PHE A 152 7.39 -15.10 -4.25
CA PHE A 152 7.67 -13.71 -4.58
C PHE A 152 9.02 -13.51 -5.26
N THR A 153 9.02 -12.57 -6.20
CA THR A 153 10.20 -11.82 -6.63
C THR A 153 9.94 -10.34 -6.36
N THR A 154 11.00 -9.54 -6.20
CA THR A 154 10.86 -8.10 -5.90
C THR A 154 11.62 -7.30 -6.93
N VAL A 155 11.07 -6.14 -7.30
CA VAL A 155 11.78 -5.19 -8.15
C VAL A 155 12.85 -4.47 -7.31
N PRO A 156 14.13 -4.45 -7.75
CA PRO A 156 15.16 -3.67 -7.07
C PRO A 156 14.88 -2.17 -7.19
N PRO A 157 15.50 -1.32 -6.37
CA PRO A 157 15.35 0.13 -6.49
C PRO A 157 15.73 0.60 -7.91
N PHE A 158 14.88 1.44 -8.50
CA PHE A 158 14.94 1.79 -9.93
C PHE A 158 15.04 3.30 -10.18
N TYR A 159 15.41 4.09 -9.16
CA TYR A 159 15.57 5.55 -9.25
C TYR A 159 16.58 6.04 -10.32
N ASN A 160 17.49 5.17 -10.77
CA ASN A 160 18.51 5.44 -11.79
C ASN A 160 18.30 4.62 -13.07
N HIS A 161 17.14 3.98 -13.22
CA HIS A 161 16.82 3.26 -14.45
C HIS A 161 16.55 4.27 -15.56
N GLN A 162 17.04 3.99 -16.78
CA GLN A 162 16.93 4.94 -17.90
C GLN A 162 15.47 5.29 -18.27
N ASP A 163 14.56 4.33 -18.08
CA ASP A 163 13.14 4.49 -18.37
C ASP A 163 12.33 5.16 -17.23
N TYR A 164 12.98 5.52 -16.11
CA TYR A 164 12.36 6.24 -14.98
C TYR A 164 12.70 7.74 -15.03
#